data_AF-A0A962WEZ9-F1
#
_entry.id   AF-A0A962WEZ9-F1
#
_cell.length_a   1.000
_cell.length_b   1.000
_cell.length_c   1.000
_cell.angle_alpha   90.00
_cell.angle_beta   90.00
_cell.angle_gamma   90.00
#
_symmetry.space_group_name_H-M   'P 1'
#
loop_
_entity.id
_entity.type
_entity.pdbx_description
1 polymer ?
#
loop_
_entity_poly.entity_id
_entity_poly.type
_entity_poly.pdbx_seq_one_letter_code
_entity_poly.pdbx_strand_id
1 'polypeptide(L)'
;PMAPGEEDRIVEFLGRGEIEATLHALGPSELLETAYPGVWLVTHFNEADEIMAKFVEVATVPALLITPEDDLHDSAQRLTGALGRVLSHEQGN
;
A
#
# COMPACT_ATOMS: atom_id res chain seq x y z
N PRO A 1 -26.43 -1.45 7.29
CA PRO A 1 -26.27 -2.07 5.96
C PRO A 1 -26.57 -1.05 4.86
N MET A 2 -25.68 -0.93 3.86
CA MET A 2 -25.94 -0.11 2.68
C MET A 2 -27.06 -0.71 1.83
N ALA A 3 -27.76 0.14 1.07
CA ALA A 3 -28.74 -0.31 0.10
C ALA A 3 -28.05 -1.05 -1.08
N PRO A 4 -28.74 -1.97 -1.77
CA PRO A 4 -28.18 -2.64 -2.94
C PRO A 4 -27.68 -1.62 -3.99
N GLY A 5 -26.43 -1.75 -4.42
CA GLY A 5 -25.79 -0.87 -5.41
C GLY A 5 -25.43 0.53 -4.91
N GLU A 6 -25.62 0.84 -3.62
CA GLU A 6 -25.20 2.11 -3.04
C GLU A 6 -23.67 2.23 -3.02
N GLU A 7 -22.97 1.16 -2.69
CA GLU A 7 -21.50 1.12 -2.72
C GLU A 7 -20.95 1.41 -4.11
N ASP A 8 -21.49 0.77 -5.15
CA ASP A 8 -21.05 0.99 -6.53
C ASP A 8 -21.22 2.45 -6.96
N ARG A 9 -22.35 3.07 -6.59
CA ARG A 9 -22.60 4.50 -6.86
C ARG A 9 -21.62 5.41 -6.12
N ILE A 10 -21.24 5.06 -4.89
CA ILE A 10 -20.25 5.82 -4.12
C ILE A 10 -18.88 5.69 -4.80
N VAL A 11 -18.47 4.48 -5.18
CA VAL A 11 -17.19 4.24 -5.87
C VAL A 11 -17.15 4.97 -7.22
N GLU A 12 -18.23 4.92 -8.00
CA GLU A 12 -18.36 5.65 -9.25
C GLU A 12 -18.30 7.17 -9.03
N PHE A 13 -18.95 7.68 -7.99
CA PHE A 13 -18.92 9.09 -7.63
C PHE A 13 -17.53 9.58 -7.20
N LEU A 14 -16.81 8.78 -6.41
CA LEU A 14 -15.44 9.10 -5.99
C LEU A 14 -14.51 9.17 -7.20
N GLY A 15 -14.76 8.35 -8.22
CA GLY A 15 -13.96 8.29 -9.44
C GLY A 15 -12.54 7.79 -9.16
N ARG A 16 -11.68 7.91 -10.17
CA ARG A 16 -10.30 7.41 -10.15
C ARG A 16 -9.32 8.56 -10.38
N GLY A 17 -8.34 8.66 -9.49
CA GLY A 17 -7.21 9.58 -9.56
C GLY A 17 -6.00 8.96 -10.23
N GLU A 18 -4.83 9.52 -9.92
CA GLU A 18 -3.57 9.23 -10.61
C GLU A 18 -2.79 8.09 -9.94
N ILE A 19 -2.96 7.90 -8.63
CA ILE A 19 -2.11 6.99 -7.84
C ILE A 19 -2.85 5.69 -7.54
N GLU A 20 -2.18 4.59 -7.80
CA GLU A 20 -2.59 3.24 -7.41
C GLU A 20 -1.41 2.50 -6.77
N ALA A 21 -1.67 1.77 -5.70
CA ALA A 21 -0.69 0.93 -5.04
C ALA A 21 -1.30 -0.42 -4.64
N THR A 22 -0.49 -1.47 -4.71
CA THR A 22 -0.83 -2.80 -4.22
C THR A 22 0.15 -3.20 -3.13
N LEU A 23 -0.36 -3.52 -1.95
CA LEU A 23 0.42 -4.05 -0.82
C LEU A 23 0.15 -5.55 -0.70
N HIS A 24 1.20 -6.36 -0.67
CA HIS A 24 1.08 -7.80 -0.47
C HIS A 24 1.45 -8.16 0.98
N ALA A 25 0.44 -8.36 1.84
CA ALA A 25 0.66 -8.68 3.25
C ALA A 25 -0.49 -9.55 3.81
N LEU A 26 -0.28 -10.87 3.90
CA LEU A 26 -1.29 -11.85 4.37
C LEU A 26 -2.66 -11.68 3.65
N GLY A 27 -2.59 -11.48 2.33
CA GLY A 27 -3.68 -11.00 1.47
C GLY A 27 -3.28 -9.68 0.78
N PRO A 28 -3.70 -9.43 -0.47
CA PRO A 28 -3.43 -8.16 -1.12
C PRO A 28 -4.29 -7.03 -0.53
N SER A 29 -3.76 -5.82 -0.54
CA SER A 29 -4.52 -4.59 -0.33
C SER A 29 -4.34 -3.68 -1.52
N GLU A 30 -5.43 -3.17 -2.07
CA GLU A 30 -5.44 -2.21 -3.15
C GLU A 30 -5.77 -0.83 -2.60
N LEU A 31 -4.96 0.15 -2.96
CA LEU A 31 -5.13 1.53 -2.57
C LEU A 31 -5.22 2.38 -3.81
N LEU A 32 -6.36 3.02 -4.01
CA LEU A 32 -6.63 3.85 -5.16
C LEU A 32 -6.91 5.28 -4.72
N GLU A 33 -6.10 6.24 -5.17
CA GLU A 33 -6.47 7.64 -5.04
C GLU A 33 -7.68 7.90 -5.95
N THR A 34 -8.66 8.60 -5.41
CA THR A 34 -9.91 8.93 -6.12
C THR A 34 -9.70 10.17 -6.99
N ALA A 35 -10.74 10.65 -7.69
CA ALA A 35 -10.66 11.91 -8.43
C ALA A 35 -10.44 13.14 -7.51
N TYR A 36 -10.53 12.96 -6.20
CA TYR A 36 -10.26 13.96 -5.18
C TYR A 36 -8.88 13.68 -4.54
N PRO A 37 -7.85 14.52 -4.76
CA PRO A 37 -6.52 14.29 -4.21
C PRO A 37 -6.51 14.13 -2.69
N GLY A 38 -5.79 13.13 -2.20
CA GLY A 38 -5.74 12.78 -0.78
C GLY A 38 -6.97 12.03 -0.25
N VAL A 39 -7.93 11.66 -1.10
CA VAL A 39 -9.03 10.75 -0.76
C VAL A 39 -8.77 9.43 -1.46
N TRP A 40 -8.72 8.35 -0.66
CA TRP A 40 -8.29 7.03 -1.09
C TRP A 40 -9.40 6.01 -0.86
N LEU A 41 -9.63 5.14 -1.84
CA LEU A 41 -10.39 3.91 -1.66
C LEU A 41 -9.41 2.78 -1.32
N VAL A 42 -9.51 2.25 -0.11
CA VAL A 42 -8.68 1.14 0.37
C VAL A 42 -9.52 -0.13 0.40
N THR A 43 -9.06 -1.16 -0.30
CA THR A 43 -9.71 -2.48 -0.34
C THR A 43 -8.72 -3.54 0.14
N HIS A 44 -9.07 -4.26 1.18
CA HIS A 44 -8.30 -5.37 1.74
C HIS A 44 -8.94 -6.70 1.37
N PHE A 45 -8.12 -7.61 0.87
CA PHE A 45 -8.52 -8.97 0.53
C PHE A 45 -7.87 -9.97 1.49
N ASN A 46 -8.51 -11.11 1.68
CA ASN A 46 -7.87 -12.28 2.30
C ASN A 46 -7.04 -13.06 1.25
N GLU A 47 -6.43 -14.17 1.68
CA GLU A 47 -5.65 -15.06 0.79
C GLU A 47 -6.51 -15.81 -0.26
N ALA A 48 -7.84 -15.75 -0.15
CA ALA A 48 -8.79 -16.36 -1.09
C ALA A 48 -9.42 -15.32 -2.05
N ASP A 49 -8.83 -14.12 -2.15
CA ASP A 49 -9.29 -12.99 -2.97
C ASP A 49 -10.70 -12.48 -2.60
N GLU A 50 -11.14 -12.70 -1.36
CA GLU A 50 -12.40 -12.16 -0.85
C GLU A 50 -12.17 -10.83 -0.11
N ILE A 51 -13.03 -9.84 -0.34
CA ILE A 51 -12.95 -8.53 0.33
C ILE A 51 -13.23 -8.72 1.83
N MET A 52 -12.23 -8.45 2.66
CA MET A 52 -12.35 -8.39 4.11
C MET A 52 -12.79 -7.02 4.60
N ALA A 53 -12.29 -5.96 3.98
CA ALA A 53 -12.61 -4.58 4.34
C ALA A 53 -12.50 -3.67 3.11
N LYS A 54 -13.37 -2.68 3.03
CA LYS A 54 -13.32 -1.62 2.01
C LYS A 54 -13.79 -0.31 2.63
N PHE A 55 -12.97 0.72 2.56
CA PHE A 55 -13.26 2.00 3.19
C PHE A 55 -12.57 3.16 2.48
N VAL A 56 -13.01 4.38 2.82
CA VAL A 56 -12.36 5.61 2.37
C VAL A 56 -11.38 6.07 3.45
N GLU A 57 -10.16 6.38 3.03
CA GLU A 57 -9.13 7.01 3.86
C GLU A 57 -8.84 8.42 3.32
N VAL A 58 -8.80 9.43 4.19
CA VAL A 58 -8.44 10.80 3.81
C VAL A 58 -7.07 11.10 4.40
N ALA A 59 -6.04 11.06 3.55
CA ALA A 59 -4.65 11.22 3.95
C ALA A 59 -3.80 11.67 2.76
N THR A 60 -2.70 12.38 3.02
CA THR A 60 -1.70 12.71 1.99
C THR A 60 -1.02 11.45 1.45
N VAL A 61 -0.82 10.46 2.31
CA VAL A 61 -0.32 9.12 1.98
C VAL A 61 -1.04 8.15 2.92
N PRO A 62 -1.66 7.07 2.40
CA PRO A 62 -2.32 6.07 3.23
C PRO A 62 -1.38 5.46 4.26
N ALA A 63 -1.87 5.20 5.47
CA ALA A 63 -1.06 4.68 6.57
C ALA A 63 -0.37 3.35 6.23
N LEU A 64 -1.03 2.50 5.42
CA LEU A 64 -0.50 1.22 4.94
C LEU A 64 0.72 1.33 4.02
N LEU A 65 0.93 2.51 3.41
CA LEU A 65 2.09 2.77 2.56
C LEU A 65 3.25 3.39 3.33
N ILE A 66 3.08 3.68 4.62
CA ILE A 66 4.12 4.27 5.45
C ILE A 66 4.92 3.17 6.16
N THR A 67 6.21 3.08 5.82
CA THR A 67 7.14 2.21 6.55
C THR A 67 7.30 2.71 8.00
N PRO A 68 7.16 1.84 9.01
CA PRO A 68 7.46 2.18 10.39
C PRO A 68 8.90 2.68 10.58
N GLU A 69 9.12 3.59 11.53
CA GLU A 69 10.44 4.22 11.75
C GLU A 69 11.53 3.21 12.14
N ASP A 70 11.19 2.25 13.01
CA ASP A 70 12.11 1.19 13.43
C ASP A 70 12.52 0.30 12.25
N ASP A 71 11.55 -0.11 11.42
CA ASP A 71 11.82 -0.90 10.21
C ASP A 71 12.70 -0.13 9.21
N LEU A 72 12.47 1.18 9.07
CA LEU A 72 13.28 2.05 8.23
C LEU A 72 14.73 2.11 8.74
N HIS A 73 14.93 2.29 10.04
CA HIS A 73 16.26 2.29 10.65
C HIS A 73 16.99 0.96 10.45
N ASP A 74 16.33 -0.15 10.77
CA ASP A 74 16.87 -1.50 10.66
C ASP A 74 17.18 -1.87 9.21
N SER A 75 16.35 -1.44 8.26
CA SER A 75 16.59 -1.68 6.83
C SER A 75 17.83 -0.93 6.33
N ALA A 76 18.05 0.32 6.76
CA ALA A 76 19.22 1.10 6.38
C ALA A 76 20.52 0.45 6.86
N GLN A 77 20.57 0.01 8.12
CA GLN A 77 21.74 -0.71 8.66
C GLN A 77 22.02 -2.01 7.90
N ARG A 78 20.96 -2.81 7.64
CA ARG A 78 21.06 -4.06 6.88
C ARG A 78 21.57 -3.82 5.46
N LEU A 79 21.10 -2.77 4.80
CA LEU A 79 21.53 -2.39 3.46
C LEU A 79 23.02 -2.01 3.44
N THR A 80 23.48 -1.17 4.37
CA THR A 80 24.91 -0.80 4.48
C THR A 80 25.79 -2.03 4.67
N GLY A 81 25.40 -2.95 5.56
CA GLY A 81 26.14 -4.19 5.78
C GLY A 81 26.16 -5.10 4.55
N ALA A 82 25.05 -5.19 3.81
CA ALA A 82 24.97 -5.97 2.57
C ALA A 82 25.84 -5.37 1.46
N LEU A 83 25.80 -4.04 1.28
CA LEU A 83 26.63 -3.33 0.31
C LEU A 83 28.13 -3.52 0.58
N GLY A 84 28.55 -3.45 1.84
CA GLY A 84 29.93 -3.72 2.23
C GLY A 84 30.41 -5.12 1.81
N ARG A 85 29.55 -6.14 1.91
CA ARG A 85 29.86 -7.50 1.44
C ARG A 85 29.96 -7.59 -0.08
N VAL A 86 29.05 -6.95 -0.82
CA VAL A 86 29.07 -6.93 -2.29
C VAL A 86 30.36 -6.30 -2.80
N LEU A 87 30.71 -5.12 -2.27
CA LEU A 87 31.88 -4.36 -2.73
C LEU A 87 33.23 -4.99 -2.32
N SER A 88 33.26 -5.80 -1.25
CA SER A 88 34.49 -6.50 -0.83
C SER A 88 34.76 -7.77 -1.64
N HIS A 89 33.74 -8.37 -2.26
CA HIS A 89 33.87 -9.59 -3.05
C HIS A 89 34.45 -9.35 -4.45
N GLU A 90 34.46 -8.10 -4.94
CA GLU A 90 35.07 -7.71 -6.22
C GLU A 90 36.59 -7.52 -6.14
N GLN A 91 37.20 -7.49 -4.95
CA GLN A 91 38.65 -7.32 -4.78
C GLN A 91 39.43 -8.63 -4.55
N GLY A 92 38.77 -9.78 -4.73
CA GLY A 92 39.31 -11.11 -4.44
C GLY A 92 39.28 -12.10 -5.60
N ASN A 93 39.37 -11.65 -6.85
CA ASN A 93 39.59 -12.52 -8.02
C ASN A 93 40.63 -11.94 -8.97
#